data_AF-A0A428KUA2-F1
#
_entry.id   AF-A0A428KUA2-F1
#
_cell.length_a   1.000
_cell.length_b   1.000
_cell.length_c   1.000
_cell.angle_alpha   90.00
_cell.angle_beta   90.00
_cell.angle_gamma   90.00
#
_symmetry.space_group_name_H-M   'P 1'
#
loop_
_entity.id
_entity.type
_entity.pdbx_description
1 polymer ?
#
loop_
_entity_poly.entity_id
_entity_poly.type
_entity_poly.pdbx_seq_one_letter_code
_entity_poly.pdbx_strand_id
1 'polypeptide(L)'
;MAITDNSFTPEELTAAVAANPALVPHLVGAVKGAGYVARSADEETSFIGTKTKEIYDGLDKDIFDTSGIARNPTERTYDYAKRVIGKFKEDTTPLQQEIIDLKKTIADGNGNETMKAQLEALQTKEAEYQKQLTEKDTALFQKDVKLDIRDGVRGIKFDPSVKESVVKVLVDNATQSIIGMAKQQQNADGTTSVVYIKDGKTLLNDKNQPADAAYILADMLKDVVDAGHQGQGGGAGGQGTGGAQGGRKPTALPATLPATVKNQGQLMDWLMEYGLTEGSKEYDDAYDKFGTGLPLR
;
A
#
# COMPACT_ATOMS: atom_id res chain seq x y z
N MET A 1 -68.30 -17.62 -94.11
CA MET A 1 -66.84 -17.75 -93.92
C MET A 1 -66.58 -17.79 -92.43
N ALA A 2 -66.12 -18.94 -91.91
CA ALA A 2 -65.72 -19.05 -90.51
C ALA A 2 -64.37 -18.35 -90.34
N ILE A 3 -64.29 -17.35 -89.47
CA ILE A 3 -63.03 -16.74 -89.05
C ILE A 3 -62.42 -17.74 -88.07
N THR A 4 -61.46 -18.55 -88.54
CA THR A 4 -60.86 -19.66 -87.78
C THR A 4 -59.58 -19.27 -87.07
N ASP A 5 -59.16 -18.01 -87.13
CA ASP A 5 -58.05 -17.49 -86.36
C ASP A 5 -58.55 -16.27 -85.56
N ASN A 6 -58.72 -16.45 -84.24
CA ASN A 6 -59.15 -15.40 -83.31
C ASN A 6 -57.94 -14.56 -82.82
N SER A 7 -56.82 -14.59 -83.53
CA SER A 7 -55.69 -13.72 -83.25
C SER A 7 -55.80 -12.43 -84.08
N PHE A 8 -55.60 -11.29 -83.41
CA PHE A 8 -55.39 -10.00 -84.08
C PHE A 8 -53.92 -9.66 -83.94
N THR A 9 -53.30 -9.23 -85.04
CA THR A 9 -52.00 -8.57 -84.95
C THR A 9 -52.13 -7.21 -84.24
N PRO A 10 -51.07 -6.69 -83.60
CA PRO A 10 -51.08 -5.35 -83.03
C PRO A 10 -51.50 -4.27 -84.04
N GLU A 11 -51.12 -4.42 -85.31
CA GLU A 11 -51.44 -3.50 -86.40
C GLU A 11 -52.94 -3.54 -86.77
N GLU A 12 -53.54 -4.73 -86.85
CA GLU A 12 -54.98 -4.89 -87.12
C GLU A 12 -55.82 -4.33 -85.98
N LEU A 13 -55.41 -4.56 -84.73
CA LEU A 13 -56.10 -4.01 -83.57
C LEU A 13 -55.99 -2.48 -83.53
N THR A 14 -54.83 -1.93 -83.88
CA THR A 14 -54.61 -0.48 -83.98
C THR A 14 -55.48 0.14 -85.06
N ALA A 15 -55.56 -0.48 -86.24
CA ALA A 15 -56.43 -0.01 -87.33
C ALA A 15 -57.91 -0.07 -86.95
N ALA A 16 -58.35 -1.12 -86.26
CA ALA A 16 -59.73 -1.26 -85.78
C ALA A 16 -60.10 -0.20 -84.74
N VAL A 17 -59.20 0.11 -83.80
CA VAL A 17 -59.39 1.18 -82.82
C VAL A 17 -59.40 2.56 -83.48
N ALA A 18 -58.56 2.80 -84.48
CA ALA A 18 -58.57 4.05 -85.24
C ALA A 18 -59.87 4.25 -86.02
N ALA A 19 -60.42 3.17 -86.60
CA ALA A 19 -61.70 3.20 -87.31
C ALA A 19 -62.91 3.32 -86.36
N ASN A 20 -62.80 2.81 -85.12
CA ASN A 20 -63.84 2.91 -84.12
C ASN A 20 -63.28 3.18 -82.70
N PRO A 21 -63.10 4.46 -82.34
CA PRO A 21 -62.55 4.85 -81.03
C PRO A 21 -63.38 4.39 -79.82
N ALA A 22 -64.67 4.08 -80.02
CA ALA A 22 -65.54 3.58 -78.94
C ALA A 22 -65.15 2.17 -78.47
N LEU A 23 -64.26 1.47 -79.18
CA LEU A 23 -63.72 0.17 -78.74
C LEU A 23 -62.71 0.29 -77.60
N VAL A 24 -62.07 1.46 -77.43
CA VAL A 24 -61.01 1.66 -76.42
C VAL A 24 -61.47 1.31 -74.99
N PRO A 25 -62.62 1.80 -74.49
CA PRO A 25 -63.09 1.46 -73.14
C PRO A 25 -63.38 -0.04 -72.96
N HIS A 26 -63.87 -0.71 -74.00
CA HIS A 26 -64.14 -2.16 -73.97
C HIS A 26 -62.85 -2.97 -73.92
N LEU A 27 -61.83 -2.60 -74.70
CA LEU A 27 -60.52 -3.23 -74.68
C LEU A 27 -59.82 -3.02 -73.33
N VAL A 28 -59.83 -1.80 -72.80
CA VAL A 28 -59.31 -1.50 -71.46
C VAL A 28 -60.05 -2.30 -70.39
N GLY A 29 -61.38 -2.43 -70.52
CA GLY A 29 -62.20 -3.25 -69.62
C GLY A 29 -61.83 -4.73 -69.66
N ALA A 30 -61.60 -5.29 -70.86
CA ALA A 30 -61.17 -6.68 -71.03
C ALA A 30 -59.78 -6.94 -70.43
N VAL A 31 -58.83 -6.02 -70.65
CA VAL A 31 -57.47 -6.09 -70.06
C VAL A 31 -57.53 -6.07 -68.53
N LYS A 32 -58.35 -5.18 -67.95
CA LYS A 32 -58.58 -5.11 -66.50
C LYS A 32 -59.29 -6.37 -65.97
N GLY A 33 -60.27 -6.89 -66.70
CA GLY A 33 -60.98 -8.12 -66.37
C GLY A 33 -60.08 -9.37 -66.35
N ALA A 34 -59.01 -9.36 -67.14
CA ALA A 34 -57.97 -10.38 -67.13
C ALA A 34 -56.90 -10.18 -66.03
N GLY A 35 -57.04 -9.18 -65.16
CA GLY A 35 -56.14 -8.93 -64.03
C GLY A 35 -54.93 -8.05 -64.33
N TYR A 36 -54.87 -7.46 -65.53
CA TYR A 36 -53.79 -6.54 -65.91
C TYR A 36 -54.14 -5.09 -65.62
N VAL A 37 -53.13 -4.26 -65.39
CA VAL A 37 -53.29 -2.81 -65.27
C VAL A 37 -53.02 -2.17 -66.64
N ALA A 38 -54.05 -1.61 -67.26
CA ALA A 38 -53.90 -0.81 -68.47
C ALA A 38 -53.50 0.62 -68.09
N ARG A 39 -52.37 1.10 -68.64
CA ARG A 39 -51.89 2.48 -68.54
C ARG A 39 -51.54 3.01 -69.93
N SER A 40 -51.77 4.28 -70.15
CA SER A 40 -51.16 5.03 -71.25
C SER A 40 -49.65 5.17 -71.05
N ALA A 41 -48.93 5.58 -72.11
CA ALA A 41 -47.48 5.82 -72.02
C ALA A 41 -47.11 6.88 -70.97
N ASP A 42 -47.93 7.92 -70.82
CA ASP A 42 -47.71 9.00 -69.83
C ASP A 42 -47.98 8.52 -68.41
N GLU A 43 -49.04 7.72 -68.21
CA GLU A 43 -49.35 7.10 -66.92
C GLU A 43 -48.28 6.09 -66.50
N GLU A 44 -47.75 5.29 -67.43
CA GLU A 44 -46.67 4.34 -67.17
C GLU A 44 -45.37 5.07 -66.83
N THR A 45 -45.00 6.10 -67.59
CA THR A 45 -43.82 6.93 -67.30
C THR A 45 -43.91 7.58 -65.92
N SER A 46 -45.09 8.11 -65.57
CA SER A 46 -45.35 8.72 -64.26
C SER A 46 -45.32 7.69 -63.12
N PHE A 47 -45.88 6.49 -63.35
CA PHE A 47 -45.86 5.39 -62.38
C PHE A 47 -44.43 4.93 -62.09
N ILE A 48 -43.63 4.69 -63.14
CA ILE A 48 -42.22 4.32 -63.01
C ILE A 48 -41.47 5.43 -62.26
N GLY A 49 -41.64 6.70 -62.65
CA GLY A 49 -40.99 7.82 -61.97
C GLY A 49 -41.33 7.90 -60.47
N THR A 50 -42.60 7.68 -60.11
CA THR A 50 -43.05 7.64 -58.71
C THR A 50 -42.40 6.48 -57.95
N LYS A 51 -42.43 5.27 -58.52
CA LYS A 51 -41.85 4.09 -57.87
C LYS A 51 -40.33 4.18 -57.74
N THR A 52 -39.65 4.68 -58.75
CA THR A 52 -38.21 4.94 -58.71
C THR A 52 -37.88 5.95 -57.60
N LYS A 53 -38.67 7.02 -57.47
CA LYS A 53 -38.48 7.99 -56.38
C LYS A 53 -38.69 7.37 -55.00
N GLU A 54 -39.77 6.62 -54.80
CA GLU A 54 -40.05 5.93 -53.52
C GLU A 54 -38.89 5.02 -53.09
N ILE A 55 -38.29 4.28 -54.05
CA ILE A 55 -37.14 3.42 -53.78
C ILE A 55 -35.94 4.24 -53.30
N TYR A 56 -35.58 5.32 -54.02
CA TYR A 56 -34.42 6.12 -53.65
C TYR A 56 -34.63 6.90 -52.35
N ASP A 57 -35.83 7.43 -52.10
CA ASP A 57 -36.17 8.11 -50.85
C ASP A 57 -36.09 7.13 -49.66
N GLY A 58 -36.54 5.87 -49.85
CA GLY A 58 -36.41 4.81 -48.85
C GLY A 58 -34.95 4.44 -48.56
N LEU A 59 -34.13 4.26 -49.61
CA LEU A 59 -32.70 4.00 -49.46
C LEU A 59 -31.98 5.13 -48.73
N ASP A 60 -32.29 6.39 -49.08
CA ASP A 60 -31.67 7.55 -48.44
C ASP A 60 -32.02 7.61 -46.94
N LYS A 61 -33.27 7.29 -46.60
CA LYS A 61 -33.74 7.19 -45.22
C LYS A 61 -33.01 6.07 -44.46
N ASP A 62 -32.90 4.87 -45.01
CA ASP A 62 -32.25 3.75 -44.34
C ASP A 62 -30.75 4.02 -44.10
N ILE A 63 -30.07 4.65 -45.07
CA ILE A 63 -28.68 5.08 -44.92
C ILE A 63 -28.57 6.10 -43.78
N PHE A 64 -29.48 7.07 -43.70
CA PHE A 64 -29.47 8.06 -42.63
C PHE A 64 -29.76 7.44 -41.26
N ASP A 65 -30.81 6.63 -41.15
CA ASP A 65 -31.23 6.00 -39.89
C ASP A 65 -30.13 5.06 -39.35
N THR A 66 -29.37 4.41 -40.24
CA THR A 66 -28.29 3.49 -39.85
C THR A 66 -26.98 4.23 -39.55
N SER A 67 -26.63 5.24 -40.34
CA SER A 67 -25.31 5.89 -40.25
C SER A 67 -25.29 7.20 -39.45
N GLY A 68 -26.45 7.84 -39.26
CA GLY A 68 -26.58 9.19 -38.71
C GLY A 68 -26.06 10.31 -39.63
N ILE A 69 -25.58 10.00 -40.84
CA ILE A 69 -24.97 10.96 -41.75
C ILE A 69 -26.01 11.40 -42.76
N ALA A 70 -26.37 12.68 -42.84
CA ALA A 70 -27.35 13.16 -43.82
C ALA A 70 -26.81 13.15 -45.28
N ARG A 71 -27.74 13.00 -46.24
CA ARG A 71 -27.49 13.18 -47.67
C ARG A 71 -27.33 14.66 -48.00
N ASN A 72 -26.40 14.99 -48.91
CA ASN A 72 -26.25 16.37 -49.38
C ASN A 72 -27.34 16.73 -50.43
N PRO A 73 -27.76 18.01 -50.54
CA PRO A 73 -28.93 18.40 -51.34
C PRO A 73 -28.92 17.99 -52.83
N THR A 74 -27.75 17.83 -53.44
CA THR A 74 -27.59 17.47 -54.86
C THR A 74 -26.87 16.14 -55.08
N GLU A 75 -26.60 15.40 -54.01
CA GLU A 75 -25.88 14.13 -54.07
C GLU A 75 -26.83 13.04 -54.58
N ARG A 76 -26.33 12.14 -55.44
CA ARG A 76 -27.10 10.96 -55.85
C ARG A 76 -27.03 9.92 -54.73
N THR A 77 -28.10 9.14 -54.53
CA THR A 77 -28.16 8.08 -53.50
C THR A 77 -26.96 7.12 -53.55
N TYR A 78 -26.48 6.78 -54.76
CA TYR A 78 -25.29 5.95 -54.93
C TYR A 78 -24.02 6.60 -54.35
N ASP A 79 -23.79 7.88 -54.64
CA ASP A 79 -22.62 8.62 -54.14
C ASP A 79 -22.70 8.85 -52.64
N TYR A 80 -23.91 9.11 -52.13
CA TYR A 80 -24.21 9.20 -50.71
C TYR A 80 -23.87 7.90 -49.97
N ALA A 81 -24.37 6.76 -50.43
CA ALA A 81 -24.05 5.45 -49.86
C ALA A 81 -22.53 5.20 -49.86
N LYS A 82 -21.85 5.47 -50.99
CA LYS A 82 -20.41 5.31 -51.13
C LYS A 82 -19.63 6.18 -50.14
N ARG A 83 -20.04 7.43 -49.94
CA ARG A 83 -19.43 8.37 -48.98
C ARG A 83 -19.60 7.90 -47.54
N VAL A 84 -20.81 7.48 -47.17
CA VAL A 84 -21.12 6.96 -45.83
C VAL A 84 -20.30 5.72 -45.51
N ILE A 85 -20.26 4.75 -46.43
CA ILE A 85 -19.45 3.53 -46.28
C ILE A 85 -17.95 3.87 -46.22
N GLY A 86 -17.50 4.84 -47.03
CA GLY A 86 -16.12 5.32 -47.03
C GLY A 86 -15.70 5.86 -45.66
N LYS A 87 -16.54 6.68 -45.02
CA LYS A 87 -16.27 7.22 -43.67
C LYS A 87 -16.06 6.14 -42.63
N PHE A 88 -16.92 5.13 -42.57
CA PHE A 88 -16.74 4.03 -41.62
C PHE A 88 -15.45 3.25 -41.85
N LYS A 89 -15.01 3.10 -43.10
CA LYS A 89 -13.73 2.46 -43.42
C LYS A 89 -12.54 3.29 -42.93
N GLU A 90 -12.59 4.61 -43.12
CA GLU A 90 -11.55 5.54 -42.64
C GLU A 90 -11.48 5.56 -41.11
N ASP A 91 -12.62 5.63 -40.41
CA ASP A 91 -12.68 5.69 -38.95
C ASP A 91 -12.25 4.37 -38.28
N THR A 92 -12.51 3.23 -38.92
CA THR A 92 -12.17 1.91 -38.36
C THR A 92 -10.65 1.70 -38.26
N THR A 93 -9.86 2.26 -39.19
CA THR A 93 -8.41 2.04 -39.24
C THR A 93 -7.62 2.68 -38.08
N PRO A 94 -7.80 3.98 -37.75
CA PRO A 94 -7.18 4.60 -36.58
C PRO A 94 -7.62 3.96 -35.26
N LEU A 95 -8.91 3.64 -35.12
CA LEU A 95 -9.42 3.00 -33.90
C LEU A 95 -8.82 1.61 -33.68
N GLN A 96 -8.64 0.82 -34.76
CA GLN A 96 -7.95 -0.45 -34.68
C GLN A 96 -6.49 -0.28 -34.25
N GLN A 97 -5.80 0.73 -34.80
CA GLN A 97 -4.42 1.03 -34.44
C GLN A 97 -4.31 1.48 -32.97
N GLU A 98 -5.19 2.36 -32.51
CA GLU A 98 -5.26 2.81 -31.12
C GLU A 98 -5.52 1.65 -30.16
N ILE A 99 -6.42 0.71 -30.52
CA ILE A 99 -6.66 -0.51 -29.73
C ILE A 99 -5.39 -1.37 -29.66
N ILE A 100 -4.64 -1.50 -30.76
CA ILE A 100 -3.37 -2.26 -30.78
C ILE A 100 -2.34 -1.59 -29.85
N ASP A 101 -2.20 -0.27 -29.94
CA ASP A 101 -1.22 0.50 -29.17
C ASP A 101 -1.55 0.51 -27.67
N LEU A 102 -2.84 0.65 -27.32
CA LEU A 102 -3.31 0.55 -25.94
C LEU A 102 -3.11 -0.87 -25.38
N LYS A 103 -3.42 -1.91 -26.14
CA LYS A 103 -3.16 -3.30 -25.73
C LYS A 103 -1.68 -3.54 -25.47
N LYS A 104 -0.80 -3.02 -26.33
CA LYS A 104 0.65 -3.09 -26.14
C LYS A 104 1.08 -2.34 -24.89
N THR A 105 0.60 -1.12 -24.69
CA THR A 105 0.92 -0.30 -23.48
C THR A 105 0.50 -1.00 -22.19
N ILE A 106 -0.67 -1.65 -22.19
CA ILE A 106 -1.14 -2.46 -21.05
C ILE A 106 -0.27 -3.69 -20.85
N ALA A 107 0.04 -4.44 -21.93
CA ALA A 107 0.86 -5.65 -21.86
C ALA A 107 2.28 -5.38 -21.37
N ASP A 108 2.87 -4.25 -21.79
CA ASP A 108 4.20 -3.81 -21.38
C ASP A 108 4.19 -3.23 -19.95
N GLY A 109 3.03 -3.10 -19.30
CA GLY A 109 2.89 -2.56 -17.94
C GLY A 109 3.16 -1.05 -17.84
N ASN A 110 3.29 -0.37 -18.98
CA ASN A 110 3.67 1.04 -19.08
C ASN A 110 2.52 2.02 -18.80
N GLY A 111 1.29 1.51 -18.58
CA GLY A 111 0.15 2.34 -18.20
C GLY A 111 0.25 2.95 -16.79
N ASN A 112 1.32 2.66 -16.03
CA ASN A 112 1.40 3.01 -14.61
C ASN A 112 2.80 3.36 -14.12
N GLU A 113 3.57 4.08 -14.93
CA GLU A 113 4.92 4.55 -14.56
C GLU A 113 4.92 5.33 -13.24
N THR A 114 3.85 6.08 -12.95
CA THR A 114 3.71 6.82 -11.69
C THR A 114 3.59 5.92 -10.48
N MET A 115 2.76 4.86 -10.50
CA MET A 115 2.71 3.92 -9.36
C MET A 115 4.00 3.11 -9.23
N LYS A 116 4.66 2.78 -10.34
CA LYS A 116 5.97 2.10 -10.28
C LYS A 116 7.01 2.98 -9.58
N ALA A 117 7.12 4.25 -9.97
CA ALA A 117 8.02 5.21 -9.32
C ALA A 117 7.66 5.43 -7.84
N GLN A 118 6.36 5.51 -7.51
CA GLN A 118 5.91 5.60 -6.12
C GLN A 118 6.26 4.35 -5.31
N LEU A 119 6.12 3.15 -5.90
CA LEU A 119 6.47 1.89 -5.24
C LEU A 119 7.97 1.79 -4.97
N GLU A 120 8.81 2.13 -5.96
CA GLU A 120 10.26 2.14 -5.80
C GLU A 120 10.70 3.15 -4.73
N ALA A 121 10.07 4.34 -4.69
CA ALA A 121 10.33 5.36 -3.67
C ALA A 121 9.90 4.89 -2.27
N LEU A 122 8.77 4.19 -2.16
CA LEU A 122 8.29 3.61 -0.90
C LEU A 122 9.22 2.51 -0.38
N GLN A 123 9.63 1.58 -1.26
CA GLN A 123 10.59 0.52 -0.91
C GLN A 123 11.93 1.09 -0.44
N THR A 124 12.40 2.16 -1.08
CA THR A 124 13.62 2.86 -0.66
C THR A 124 13.47 3.48 0.73
N LYS A 125 12.36 4.17 0.99
CA LYS A 125 12.07 4.74 2.33
C LYS A 125 11.92 3.66 3.39
N GLU A 126 11.29 2.53 3.07
CA GLU A 126 11.15 1.42 4.00
C GLU A 126 12.53 0.86 4.39
N ALA A 127 13.40 0.62 3.43
CA ALA A 127 14.77 0.19 3.69
C ALA A 127 15.55 1.20 4.55
N GLU A 128 15.39 2.50 4.28
CA GLU A 128 16.00 3.57 5.07
C GLU A 128 15.48 3.57 6.52
N TYR A 129 14.16 3.48 6.73
CA TYR A 129 13.59 3.45 8.06
C TYR A 129 13.98 2.20 8.85
N GLN A 130 14.04 1.03 8.23
CA GLN A 130 14.51 -0.20 8.89
C GLN A 130 15.97 -0.07 9.34
N LYS A 131 16.82 0.54 8.51
CA LYS A 131 18.20 0.85 8.87
C LYS A 131 18.26 1.81 10.06
N GLN A 132 17.50 2.91 10.01
CA GLN A 132 17.45 3.88 11.10
C GLN A 132 16.95 3.25 12.41
N LEU A 133 15.94 2.37 12.36
CA LEU A 133 15.43 1.67 13.53
C LEU A 133 16.52 0.80 14.17
N THR A 134 17.19 -0.01 13.37
CA THR A 134 18.30 -0.87 13.82
C THR A 134 19.44 -0.06 14.44
N GLU A 135 19.81 1.06 13.82
CA GLU A 135 20.84 1.97 14.33
C GLU A 135 20.43 2.61 15.66
N LYS A 136 19.17 3.04 15.79
CA LYS A 136 18.62 3.65 17.01
C LYS A 136 18.52 2.64 18.15
N ASP A 137 18.04 1.43 17.88
CA ASP A 137 17.97 0.35 18.86
C ASP A 137 19.36 -0.03 19.36
N THR A 138 20.33 -0.14 18.44
CA THR A 138 21.74 -0.37 18.80
C THR A 138 22.29 0.76 19.66
N ALA A 139 22.01 2.02 19.31
CA ALA A 139 22.49 3.19 20.06
C ALA A 139 21.84 3.30 21.45
N LEU A 140 20.56 2.98 21.57
CA LEU A 140 19.86 2.94 22.86
C LEU A 140 20.42 1.83 23.75
N PHE A 141 20.57 0.62 23.22
CA PHE A 141 21.18 -0.50 23.95
C PHE A 141 22.59 -0.15 24.45
N GLN A 142 23.45 0.41 23.58
CA GLN A 142 24.79 0.84 23.98
C GLN A 142 24.77 1.96 25.03
N LYS A 143 23.77 2.84 25.00
CA LYS A 143 23.61 3.90 26.00
C LYS A 143 23.25 3.31 27.36
N ASP A 144 22.35 2.33 27.40
CA ASP A 144 21.95 1.66 28.65
C ASP A 144 23.14 0.93 29.27
N VAL A 145 23.90 0.16 28.48
CA VAL A 145 25.14 -0.47 28.94
C VAL A 145 26.15 0.56 29.46
N LYS A 146 26.30 1.71 28.79
CA LYS A 146 27.18 2.80 29.26
C LYS A 146 26.72 3.41 30.58
N LEU A 147 25.42 3.46 30.86
CA LEU A 147 24.90 3.94 32.13
C LEU A 147 25.26 2.97 33.26
N ASP A 148 25.06 1.67 33.04
CA ASP A 148 25.44 0.62 34.01
C ASP A 148 26.94 0.64 34.32
N ILE A 149 27.78 0.75 33.29
CA ILE A 149 29.25 0.84 33.45
C ILE A 149 29.60 2.09 34.26
N ARG A 150 29.00 3.25 33.95
CA ARG A 150 29.28 4.51 34.66
C ARG A 150 28.93 4.39 36.15
N ASP A 151 27.82 3.74 36.47
CA ASP A 151 27.44 3.51 37.87
C ASP A 151 28.38 2.53 38.55
N GLY A 152 28.88 1.52 37.83
CA GLY A 152 29.96 0.64 38.29
C GLY A 152 31.26 1.40 38.61
N VAL A 153 31.70 2.30 37.71
CA VAL A 153 32.91 3.13 37.92
C VAL A 153 32.81 3.94 39.21
N ARG A 154 31.63 4.49 39.53
CA ARG A 154 31.41 5.26 40.77
C ARG A 154 31.60 4.44 42.04
N GLY A 155 31.43 3.11 41.95
CA GLY A 155 31.67 2.18 43.05
C GLY A 155 33.14 1.79 43.24
N ILE A 156 34.03 2.15 42.31
CA ILE A 156 35.45 1.78 42.35
C ILE A 156 36.26 2.88 43.01
N LYS A 157 37.11 2.49 43.97
CA LYS A 157 38.13 3.36 44.56
C LYS A 157 39.48 3.11 43.87
N PHE A 158 39.89 4.03 43.01
CA PHE A 158 41.17 3.93 42.30
C PHE A 158 42.37 4.22 43.21
N ASP A 159 43.51 3.58 42.93
CA ASP A 159 44.78 3.85 43.64
C ASP A 159 45.21 5.30 43.38
N PRO A 160 45.39 6.14 44.42
CA PRO A 160 45.80 7.54 44.27
C PRO A 160 47.18 7.72 43.63
N SER A 161 48.00 6.67 43.58
CA SER A 161 49.32 6.65 42.94
C SER A 161 49.22 6.59 41.41
N VAL A 162 48.08 6.17 40.86
CA VAL A 162 47.83 6.10 39.42
C VAL A 162 47.31 7.45 38.92
N LYS A 163 47.96 8.01 37.89
CA LYS A 163 47.53 9.28 37.29
C LYS A 163 46.11 9.19 36.74
N GLU A 164 45.30 10.22 36.99
CA GLU A 164 43.91 10.30 36.52
C GLU A 164 43.77 10.12 34.99
N SER A 165 44.72 10.63 34.21
CA SER A 165 44.74 10.44 32.75
C SER A 165 44.87 8.97 32.34
N VAL A 166 45.62 8.18 33.11
CA VAL A 166 45.80 6.73 32.88
C VAL A 166 44.54 5.98 33.31
N VAL A 167 43.97 6.33 34.46
CA VAL A 167 42.68 5.78 34.91
C VAL A 167 41.60 6.00 33.85
N LYS A 168 41.49 7.22 33.31
CA LYS A 168 40.51 7.54 32.28
C LYS A 168 40.66 6.65 31.03
N VAL A 169 41.88 6.48 30.53
CA VAL A 169 42.14 5.61 29.35
C VAL A 169 41.78 4.16 29.64
N LEU A 170 42.11 3.65 30.83
CA LEU A 170 41.76 2.28 31.23
C LEU A 170 40.25 2.09 31.35
N VAL A 171 39.54 3.04 31.96
CA VAL A 171 38.08 3.03 32.05
C VAL A 171 37.44 3.13 30.66
N ASP A 172 37.94 3.99 29.78
CA ASP A 172 37.43 4.12 28.41
C ASP A 172 37.64 2.81 27.62
N ASN A 173 38.81 2.17 27.75
CA ASN A 173 39.10 0.87 27.12
C ASN A 173 38.24 -0.26 27.68
N ALA A 174 38.09 -0.34 29.00
CA ALA A 174 37.23 -1.32 29.65
C ALA A 174 35.77 -1.11 29.24
N THR A 175 35.31 0.15 29.16
CA THR A 175 33.97 0.50 28.68
C THR A 175 33.74 -0.02 27.26
N GLN A 176 34.67 0.23 26.33
CA GLN A 176 34.57 -0.28 24.96
C GLN A 176 34.55 -1.80 24.91
N SER A 177 35.39 -2.47 25.70
CA SER A 177 35.41 -3.93 25.78
C SER A 177 34.09 -4.49 26.30
N ILE A 178 33.52 -3.90 27.36
CA ILE A 178 32.25 -4.34 27.95
C ILE A 178 31.10 -4.14 26.96
N ILE A 179 31.04 -3.00 26.26
CA ILE A 179 30.06 -2.76 25.19
C ILE A 179 30.18 -3.81 24.09
N GLY A 180 31.40 -4.18 23.70
CA GLY A 180 31.64 -5.21 22.67
C GLY A 180 31.22 -6.62 23.09
N MET A 181 31.22 -6.91 24.40
CA MET A 181 30.74 -8.17 24.96
C MET A 181 29.23 -8.19 25.17
N ALA A 182 28.59 -7.03 25.36
CA ALA A 182 27.18 -6.92 25.72
C ALA A 182 26.26 -7.39 24.59
N LYS A 183 25.25 -8.19 24.95
CA LYS A 183 24.15 -8.62 24.08
C LYS A 183 22.83 -8.55 24.84
N GLN A 184 21.76 -8.21 24.12
CA GLN A 184 20.41 -8.45 24.63
C GLN A 184 20.09 -9.94 24.56
N GLN A 185 19.48 -10.44 25.63
CA GLN A 185 18.90 -11.77 25.72
C GLN A 185 17.43 -11.64 26.10
N GLN A 186 16.55 -12.23 25.31
CA GLN A 186 15.17 -12.43 25.74
C GLN A 186 15.10 -13.53 26.78
N ASN A 187 14.43 -13.24 27.88
CA ASN A 187 14.14 -14.17 28.94
C ASN A 187 12.83 -14.92 28.63
N ALA A 188 12.63 -16.07 29.27
CA ALA A 188 11.45 -16.91 29.05
C ALA A 188 10.12 -16.22 29.45
N ASP A 189 10.19 -15.20 30.30
CA ASP A 189 9.05 -14.37 30.73
C ASP A 189 8.74 -13.21 29.77
N GLY A 190 9.47 -13.11 28.65
CA GLY A 190 9.31 -12.03 27.66
C GLY A 190 10.05 -10.74 28.01
N THR A 191 10.73 -10.67 29.16
CA THR A 191 11.61 -9.53 29.50
C THR A 191 12.94 -9.64 28.74
N THR A 192 13.67 -8.53 28.64
CA THR A 192 15.01 -8.52 28.02
C THR A 192 16.06 -8.20 29.07
N SER A 193 17.13 -8.99 29.12
CA SER A 193 18.29 -8.78 29.98
C SER A 193 19.56 -8.52 29.17
N VAL A 194 20.52 -7.83 29.77
CA VAL A 194 21.86 -7.68 29.19
C VAL A 194 22.74 -8.83 29.68
N VAL A 195 23.34 -9.56 28.75
CA VAL A 195 24.34 -10.60 29.03
C VAL A 195 25.65 -10.26 28.33
N TYR A 196 26.77 -10.62 28.94
CA TYR A 196 28.09 -10.35 28.38
C TYR A 196 28.70 -11.65 27.87
N ILE A 197 29.10 -11.66 26.60
CA ILE A 197 29.65 -12.84 25.94
C ILE A 197 31.15 -12.68 25.73
N LYS A 198 31.90 -13.70 26.14
CA LYS A 198 33.33 -13.83 25.86
C LYS A 198 33.61 -15.26 25.42
N ASP A 199 34.39 -15.43 24.36
CA ASP A 199 34.70 -16.74 23.77
C ASP A 199 33.46 -17.60 23.44
N GLY A 200 32.37 -16.94 23.02
CA GLY A 200 31.11 -17.58 22.67
C GLY A 200 30.26 -18.06 23.85
N LYS A 201 30.65 -17.76 25.10
CA LYS A 201 29.92 -18.13 26.32
C LYS A 201 29.55 -16.91 27.14
N THR A 202 28.44 -17.01 27.88
CA THR A 202 28.05 -15.99 28.87
C THR A 202 29.09 -15.95 29.99
N LEU A 203 29.63 -14.76 30.25
CA LEU A 203 30.46 -14.49 31.41
C LEU A 203 29.66 -14.68 32.69
N LEU A 204 30.22 -15.41 33.64
CA LEU A 204 29.62 -15.65 34.94
C LEU A 204 30.49 -15.01 36.03
N ASN A 205 29.84 -14.59 37.12
CA ASN A 205 30.50 -14.12 38.33
C ASN A 205 30.94 -15.29 39.22
N ASP A 206 31.56 -14.96 40.35
CA ASP A 206 31.98 -15.87 41.42
C ASP A 206 30.85 -16.74 42.00
N LYS A 207 29.59 -16.33 41.83
CA LYS A 207 28.38 -17.06 42.24
C LYS A 207 27.77 -17.92 41.13
N ASN A 208 28.46 -18.09 40.00
CA ASN A 208 27.96 -18.79 38.80
C ASN A 208 26.66 -18.19 38.21
N GLN A 209 26.42 -16.90 38.42
CA GLN A 209 25.33 -16.15 37.80
C GLN A 209 25.89 -15.30 36.65
N PRO A 210 25.09 -14.89 35.63
CA PRO A 210 25.54 -13.95 34.61
C PRO A 210 26.20 -12.73 35.25
N ALA A 211 27.43 -12.42 34.82
CA ALA A 211 28.17 -11.27 35.33
C ALA A 211 27.49 -9.97 34.88
N ASP A 212 27.53 -8.94 35.73
CA ASP A 212 27.08 -7.59 35.39
C ASP A 212 28.25 -6.71 34.92
N ALA A 213 27.94 -5.51 34.43
CA ALA A 213 28.96 -4.56 33.97
C ALA A 213 29.97 -4.21 35.06
N ALA A 214 29.50 -4.05 36.31
CA ALA A 214 30.33 -3.63 37.44
C ALA A 214 31.35 -4.70 37.82
N TYR A 215 30.95 -5.97 37.85
CA TYR A 215 31.83 -7.11 38.12
C TYR A 215 32.93 -7.23 37.06
N ILE A 216 32.54 -7.14 35.77
CA ILE A 216 33.50 -7.23 34.66
C ILE A 216 34.47 -6.04 34.71
N LEU A 217 33.95 -4.84 34.96
CA LEU A 217 34.76 -3.63 35.09
C LEU A 217 35.77 -3.74 36.24
N ALA A 218 35.35 -4.24 37.40
CA ALA A 218 36.22 -4.42 38.55
C ALA A 218 37.35 -5.43 38.27
N ASP A 219 37.07 -6.54 37.58
CA ASP A 219 38.11 -7.49 37.18
C ASP A 219 39.09 -6.89 36.15
N MET A 220 38.58 -6.13 35.17
CA MET A 220 39.41 -5.48 34.16
C MET A 220 40.30 -4.36 34.72
N LEU A 221 39.88 -3.71 35.80
CA LEU A 221 40.59 -2.57 36.41
C LEU A 221 41.34 -2.93 37.68
N LYS A 222 41.35 -4.20 38.12
CA LYS A 222 41.88 -4.61 39.43
C LYS A 222 43.31 -4.13 39.73
N ASP A 223 44.17 -4.00 38.72
CA ASP A 223 45.57 -3.58 38.87
C ASP A 223 45.73 -2.08 39.16
N VAL A 224 44.64 -1.30 39.03
CA VAL A 224 44.61 0.14 39.29
C VAL A 224 43.57 0.54 40.36
N VAL A 225 42.93 -0.45 40.98
CA VAL A 225 42.07 -0.25 42.14
C VAL A 225 42.93 -0.23 43.41
N ASP A 226 42.59 0.65 44.36
CA ASP A 226 43.20 0.67 45.68
C ASP A 226 42.85 -0.64 46.39
N ALA A 227 43.76 -1.62 46.34
CA ALA A 227 43.60 -2.90 47.00
C ALA A 227 43.49 -2.78 48.53
N GLY A 228 43.65 -1.57 49.07
CA GLY A 228 43.94 -1.35 50.48
C GLY A 228 45.24 -2.08 50.77
N HIS A 229 46.39 -1.41 50.67
CA HIS A 229 47.61 -1.98 51.22
C HIS A 229 47.32 -2.45 52.65
N GLN A 230 47.17 -3.77 52.83
CA GLN A 230 46.92 -4.39 54.11
C GLN A 230 48.25 -4.32 54.86
N GLY A 231 48.47 -3.16 55.47
CA GLY A 231 49.54 -2.93 56.41
C GLY A 231 49.43 -3.97 57.52
N GLN A 232 50.54 -4.67 57.70
CA GLN A 232 50.82 -5.60 58.78
C GLN A 232 50.48 -5.00 60.16
N GLY A 233 49.52 -5.59 60.89
CA GLY A 233 49.42 -5.48 62.35
C GLY A 233 48.02 -5.30 62.97
N GLY A 234 47.68 -6.18 63.93
CA GLY A 234 46.76 -5.90 65.05
C GLY A 234 45.28 -6.23 64.84
N GLY A 235 44.82 -7.37 65.38
CA GLY A 235 43.46 -7.89 65.15
C GLY A 235 42.38 -7.49 66.16
N ALA A 236 41.17 -7.96 65.90
CA ALA A 236 40.18 -8.46 66.85
C ALA A 236 39.03 -9.12 66.06
N GLY A 237 38.61 -10.31 66.49
CA GLY A 237 37.56 -11.09 65.85
C GLY A 237 36.17 -10.45 65.94
N GLY A 238 35.33 -10.79 64.97
CA GLY A 238 33.91 -10.49 64.95
C GLY A 238 33.19 -11.46 64.03
N GLN A 239 32.56 -12.46 64.65
CA GLN A 239 31.72 -13.50 64.07
C GLN A 239 30.66 -12.94 63.11
N GLY A 240 30.40 -13.64 62.01
CA GLY A 240 29.45 -13.22 60.98
C GLY A 240 27.98 -13.28 61.37
N THR A 241 27.17 -12.57 60.58
CA THR A 241 25.77 -12.86 60.21
C THR A 241 25.56 -12.19 58.85
N GLY A 242 25.13 -12.92 57.81
CA GLY A 242 23.71 -13.08 57.52
C GLY A 242 23.32 -12.04 56.45
N GLY A 243 23.06 -12.51 55.23
CA GLY A 243 22.78 -11.64 54.09
C GLY A 243 21.54 -10.76 54.28
N ALA A 244 21.61 -9.56 53.72
CA ALA A 244 20.44 -8.75 53.41
C ALA A 244 20.70 -8.03 52.08
N GLN A 245 19.82 -8.30 51.12
CA GLN A 245 19.73 -7.61 49.84
C GLN A 245 19.72 -6.09 50.05
N GLY A 246 20.67 -5.42 49.40
CA GLY A 246 20.68 -3.98 49.25
C GLY A 246 19.56 -3.54 48.31
N GLY A 247 18.37 -3.32 48.86
CA GLY A 247 17.36 -2.47 48.25
C GLY A 247 17.65 -1.01 48.63
N ARG A 248 17.96 -0.17 47.64
CA ARG A 248 17.97 1.29 47.81
C ARG A 248 16.62 1.72 48.38
N LYS A 249 16.57 2.27 49.59
CA LYS A 249 15.47 3.13 50.04
C LYS A 249 15.81 4.56 49.60
N PRO A 250 15.08 5.17 48.65
CA PRO A 250 15.13 6.61 48.46
C PRO A 250 14.63 7.30 49.73
N THR A 251 15.31 8.35 50.16
CA THR A 251 15.11 8.98 51.48
C THR A 251 13.79 9.78 51.58
N ALA A 252 13.08 9.98 50.46
CA ALA A 252 11.71 10.52 50.40
C ALA A 252 11.09 10.30 49.01
N LEU A 253 9.79 10.00 48.95
CA LEU A 253 8.98 10.00 47.71
C LEU A 253 8.97 11.39 47.06
N PRO A 254 8.96 11.48 45.71
CA PRO A 254 8.83 12.76 45.02
C PRO A 254 7.47 13.41 45.32
N ALA A 255 7.40 14.74 45.23
CA ALA A 255 6.17 15.48 45.56
C ALA A 255 5.03 15.26 44.54
N THR A 256 5.38 14.88 43.31
CA THR A 256 4.46 14.75 42.17
C THR A 256 4.65 13.41 41.47
N LEU A 257 3.56 12.86 40.95
CA LEU A 257 3.56 11.63 40.18
C LEU A 257 4.19 11.84 38.78
N PRO A 258 5.04 10.92 38.28
CA PRO A 258 5.53 10.98 36.91
C PRO A 258 4.41 10.90 35.88
N ALA A 259 4.53 11.65 34.78
CA ALA A 259 3.52 11.67 33.70
C ALA A 259 3.35 10.33 32.97
N THR A 260 4.23 9.36 33.21
CA THR A 260 4.17 8.00 32.68
C THR A 260 3.14 7.13 33.41
N VAL A 261 2.76 7.49 34.64
CA VAL A 261 1.75 6.78 35.43
C VAL A 261 0.37 7.35 35.13
N LYS A 262 -0.49 6.54 34.50
CA LYS A 262 -1.81 6.96 33.99
C LYS A 262 -2.98 6.19 34.60
N ASN A 263 -2.72 5.09 35.29
CA ASN A 263 -3.74 4.27 35.95
C ASN A 263 -3.19 3.71 37.28
N GLN A 264 -4.09 3.11 38.06
CA GLN A 264 -3.75 2.54 39.36
C GLN A 264 -2.75 1.38 39.27
N GLY A 265 -2.80 0.56 38.22
CA GLY A 265 -1.82 -0.52 38.03
C GLY A 265 -0.39 0.00 37.84
N GLN A 266 -0.23 1.02 36.99
CA GLN A 266 1.05 1.70 36.77
C GLN A 266 1.54 2.43 38.02
N LEU A 267 0.64 2.87 38.90
CA LEU A 267 1.00 3.46 40.18
C LEU A 267 1.60 2.40 41.12
N MET A 268 0.99 1.21 41.19
CA MET A 268 1.52 0.09 41.98
C MET A 268 2.92 -0.30 41.50
N ASP A 269 3.08 -0.49 40.18
CA ASP A 269 4.36 -0.84 39.57
C ASP A 269 5.43 0.21 39.88
N TRP A 270 5.08 1.49 39.75
CA TRP A 270 5.99 2.59 40.04
C TRP A 270 6.38 2.67 41.51
N LEU A 271 5.45 2.47 42.46
CA LEU A 271 5.75 2.47 43.90
C LEU A 271 6.64 1.28 44.28
N MET A 272 6.40 0.10 43.70
CA MET A 272 7.25 -1.08 43.90
C MET A 272 8.64 -0.88 43.31
N GLU A 273 8.75 -0.29 42.11
CA GLU A 273 10.03 0.10 41.50
C GLU A 273 10.77 1.15 42.35
N TYR A 274 10.03 2.04 43.01
CA TYR A 274 10.58 3.00 43.97
C TYR A 274 11.08 2.36 45.28
N GLY A 275 10.86 1.06 45.47
CA GLY A 275 11.31 0.30 46.63
C GLY A 275 10.32 0.28 47.80
N LEU A 276 9.06 0.65 47.58
CA LEU A 276 7.99 0.50 48.58
C LEU A 276 7.42 -0.92 48.51
N THR A 277 7.27 -1.55 49.67
CA THR A 277 6.70 -2.89 49.78
C THR A 277 5.18 -2.79 49.88
N GLU A 278 4.46 -3.50 49.02
CA GLU A 278 2.99 -3.59 49.07
C GLU A 278 2.51 -4.04 50.45
N GLY A 279 1.52 -3.33 51.01
CA GLY A 279 1.02 -3.54 52.37
C GLY A 279 1.86 -2.91 53.50
N SER A 280 2.92 -2.16 53.17
CA SER A 280 3.56 -1.25 54.13
C SER A 280 2.75 0.03 54.29
N LYS A 281 2.82 0.65 55.48
CA LYS A 281 2.13 1.92 55.73
C LYS A 281 2.58 3.02 54.75
N GLU A 282 3.86 3.03 54.43
CA GLU A 282 4.44 3.98 53.48
C GLU A 282 3.92 3.77 52.05
N TYR A 283 3.66 2.52 51.67
CA TYR A 283 3.04 2.18 50.40
C TYR A 283 1.58 2.64 50.35
N ASP A 284 0.80 2.34 51.39
CA ASP A 284 -0.61 2.71 51.47
C ASP A 284 -0.79 4.24 51.46
N ASP A 285 0.00 4.96 52.29
CA ASP A 285 -0.04 6.42 52.36
C ASP A 285 0.35 7.06 50.99
N ALA A 286 1.29 6.45 50.25
CA ALA A 286 1.68 6.90 48.92
C ALA A 286 0.65 6.57 47.84
N TYR A 287 0.07 5.37 47.91
CA TYR A 287 -0.96 4.91 46.99
C TYR A 287 -2.22 5.76 47.11
N ASP A 288 -2.65 6.10 48.34
CA ASP A 288 -3.80 6.99 48.56
C ASP A 288 -3.52 8.41 48.03
N LYS A 289 -2.32 8.93 48.31
CA LYS A 289 -1.91 10.27 47.89
C LYS A 289 -1.89 10.41 46.36
N PHE A 290 -1.34 9.45 45.64
CA PHE A 290 -1.16 9.52 44.18
C PHE A 290 -2.26 8.82 43.38
N GLY A 291 -3.00 7.90 43.99
CA GLY A 291 -4.08 7.13 43.37
C GLY A 291 -5.38 7.89 43.19
N THR A 292 -5.55 8.99 43.93
CA THR A 292 -6.74 9.82 43.87
C THR A 292 -6.93 10.41 42.46
N GLY A 293 -7.96 9.93 41.75
CA GLY A 293 -8.31 10.40 40.40
C GLY A 293 -7.72 9.56 39.25
N LEU A 294 -6.94 8.53 39.53
CA LEU A 294 -6.45 7.60 38.50
C LEU A 294 -7.50 6.51 38.19
N PRO A 295 -7.71 6.17 36.91
CA PRO A 295 -8.57 5.04 36.53
C PRO A 295 -7.97 3.71 36.98
N LEU A 296 -8.85 2.73 37.25
CA LEU A 296 -8.45 1.36 37.64
C LEU A 296 -7.74 0.57 36.53
N ARG A 297 -7.80 1.02 35.26
CA ARG A 297 -7.12 0.43 34.10
C ARG A 297 -6.72 1.51 33.10
#